data_AF-A0A662CDX5-F1
#
_entry.id   AF-A0A662CDX5-F1
#
_cell.length_a   1.000
_cell.length_b   1.000
_cell.length_c   1.000
_cell.angle_alpha   90.00
_cell.angle_beta   90.00
_cell.angle_gamma   90.00
#
_symmetry.space_group_name_H-M   'P 1'
#
loop_
_entity.id
_entity.type
_entity.pdbx_description
1 polymer ?
#
loop_
_entity_poly.entity_id
_entity_poly.type
_entity_poly.pdbx_seq_one_letter_code
_entity_poly.pdbx_strand_id
1 'polypeptide(L)'
;MSVEEKVKENPVEEFLRTDRLPHVWCQGCGIGTTVNCFARAVRKCGIPLEKLAIVSGICCTGRVAGYLKLDSFHVTHGRPIPFATGLKLANPELTVVVYSGDGDIAAIGGNHLINAARRNVDITVIMLNNFTYAMTGGQVTPTAPYESINTTAPYGAYEKPFNLPHLVASCGAVYVARWTAYHVVQLTKAMVEAMNKKGFSFIEVISPCPTIFLRRNRLGDAIAELKFYKEHSVIKHGADTSEVGWDETRPDEIIVGKFVDVERPDFIEAMNTHLSKRLGDKYVWWGKK
;
A
#
# COMPACT_ATOMS: atom_id res chain seq x y z
N MET A 1 -48.53 -12.33 2.63
CA MET A 1 -47.15 -12.81 2.83
C MET A 1 -46.22 -11.64 2.56
N SER A 2 -45.82 -10.93 3.62
CA SER A 2 -44.82 -9.87 3.51
C SER A 2 -43.49 -10.51 3.13
N VAL A 3 -43.00 -10.21 1.93
CA VAL A 3 -41.61 -10.48 1.60
C VAL A 3 -40.80 -9.51 2.45
N GLU A 4 -40.28 -9.99 3.58
CA GLU A 4 -39.18 -9.30 4.24
C GLU A 4 -38.04 -9.25 3.23
N GLU A 5 -37.90 -8.10 2.56
CA GLU A 5 -36.69 -7.77 1.83
C GLU A 5 -35.57 -7.77 2.86
N LYS A 6 -34.86 -8.90 2.95
CA LYS A 6 -33.54 -8.93 3.59
C LYS A 6 -32.71 -7.90 2.84
N VAL A 7 -32.57 -6.72 3.43
CA VAL A 7 -31.61 -5.71 2.99
C VAL A 7 -30.30 -6.46 2.79
N LYS A 8 -29.80 -6.50 1.56
CA LYS A 8 -28.52 -7.15 1.27
C LYS A 8 -27.46 -6.39 2.06
N GLU A 9 -27.08 -6.96 3.20
CA GLU A 9 -26.01 -6.45 4.04
C GLU A 9 -24.76 -6.31 3.15
N ASN A 10 -24.14 -5.13 3.20
CA ASN A 10 -23.01 -4.88 2.34
C ASN A 10 -21.86 -5.82 2.77
N PRO A 11 -21.31 -6.64 1.86
CA PRO A 11 -20.38 -7.73 2.19
C PRO A 11 -19.06 -7.28 2.82
N VAL A 12 -18.79 -5.98 2.90
CA VAL A 12 -17.60 -5.41 3.56
C VAL A 12 -17.93 -4.56 4.79
N GLU A 13 -19.21 -4.36 5.09
CA GLU A 13 -19.66 -3.44 6.15
C GLU A 13 -19.15 -3.83 7.53
N GLU A 14 -19.04 -5.13 7.80
CA GLU A 14 -18.49 -5.67 9.05
C GLU A 14 -17.05 -5.19 9.35
N PHE A 15 -16.28 -4.84 8.32
CA PHE A 15 -14.91 -4.34 8.44
C PHE A 15 -14.82 -2.81 8.51
N LEU A 16 -15.94 -2.10 8.49
CA LEU A 16 -16.01 -0.63 8.47
C LEU A 16 -16.60 -0.09 9.78
N ARG A 17 -16.10 1.06 10.21
CA ARG A 17 -16.67 1.86 11.30
C ARG A 17 -17.77 2.76 10.74
N THR A 18 -18.99 2.21 10.66
CA THR A 18 -20.15 2.90 10.09
C THR A 18 -20.56 4.14 10.89
N ASP A 19 -20.27 4.17 12.19
CA ASP A 19 -20.44 5.32 13.09
C ASP A 19 -19.57 6.54 12.71
N ARG A 20 -18.55 6.34 11.87
CA ARG A 20 -17.62 7.38 11.42
C ARG A 20 -17.86 7.81 9.97
N LEU A 21 -18.91 7.30 9.32
CA LEU A 21 -19.30 7.73 7.98
C LEU A 21 -20.20 8.98 8.04
N PRO A 22 -20.13 9.89 7.06
CA PRO A 22 -19.37 9.80 5.80
C PRO A 22 -17.86 10.02 5.98
N HIS A 23 -17.06 9.40 5.11
CA HIS A 23 -15.61 9.61 5.10
C HIS A 23 -15.21 10.96 4.46
N VAL A 24 -14.02 11.45 4.81
CA VAL A 24 -13.48 12.74 4.31
C VAL A 24 -12.93 12.73 2.88
N TRP A 25 -12.85 11.57 2.22
CA TRP A 25 -12.26 11.49 0.87
C TRP A 25 -13.16 12.11 -0.20
N CYS A 26 -12.51 12.77 -1.18
CA CYS A 26 -13.19 13.44 -2.29
C CYS A 26 -13.98 12.46 -3.16
N GLN A 27 -15.07 12.93 -3.77
CA GLN A 27 -15.79 12.16 -4.77
C GLN A 27 -14.87 11.76 -5.93
N GLY A 28 -14.94 10.50 -6.36
CA GLY A 28 -14.07 9.95 -7.40
C GLY A 28 -12.64 9.63 -6.95
N CYS A 29 -12.29 9.83 -5.67
CA CYS A 29 -11.00 9.40 -5.14
C CYS A 29 -10.92 7.87 -5.10
N GLY A 30 -9.78 7.30 -5.49
CA GLY A 30 -9.62 5.84 -5.50
C GLY A 30 -9.46 5.19 -4.13
N ILE A 31 -9.24 5.96 -3.04
CA ILE A 31 -9.01 5.40 -1.70
C ILE A 31 -10.20 4.54 -1.24
N GLY A 32 -11.44 4.98 -1.48
CA GLY A 32 -12.62 4.19 -1.12
C GLY A 32 -12.66 2.83 -1.84
N THR A 33 -12.26 2.80 -3.11
CA THR A 33 -12.17 1.57 -3.91
C THR A 33 -11.12 0.62 -3.35
N THR A 34 -9.94 1.13 -2.98
CA THR A 34 -8.85 0.28 -2.45
C THR A 34 -9.15 -0.22 -1.04
N VAL A 35 -9.90 0.53 -0.23
CA VAL A 35 -10.44 0.06 1.07
C VAL A 35 -11.44 -1.07 0.87
N ASN A 36 -12.32 -0.98 -0.13
CA ASN A 36 -13.22 -2.08 -0.47
C ASN A 36 -12.45 -3.34 -0.90
N CYS A 37 -11.39 -3.19 -1.71
CA CYS A 37 -10.50 -4.30 -2.05
C CYS A 37 -9.84 -4.90 -0.80
N PHE A 38 -9.37 -4.06 0.11
CA PHE A 38 -8.73 -4.49 1.36
C PHE A 38 -9.70 -5.27 2.26
N ALA A 39 -10.90 -4.77 2.49
CA ALA A 39 -11.92 -5.46 3.29
C ALA A 39 -12.28 -6.84 2.68
N ARG A 40 -12.39 -6.92 1.35
CA ARG A 40 -12.59 -8.21 0.64
C ARG A 40 -11.39 -9.13 0.77
N ALA A 41 -10.17 -8.59 0.81
CA ALA A 41 -8.95 -9.37 1.01
C ALA A 41 -8.89 -9.94 2.43
N VAL A 42 -9.18 -9.14 3.45
CA VAL A 42 -9.26 -9.58 4.86
C VAL A 42 -10.25 -10.74 5.00
N ARG A 43 -11.45 -10.59 4.44
CA ARG A 43 -12.47 -11.66 4.44
C ARG A 43 -12.00 -12.95 3.76
N LYS A 44 -11.18 -12.85 2.71
CA LYS A 44 -10.65 -14.01 1.97
C LYS A 44 -9.47 -14.69 2.67
N CYS A 45 -8.63 -13.93 3.37
CA CYS A 45 -7.50 -14.47 4.10
C CYS A 45 -7.92 -15.32 5.30
N GLY A 46 -9.09 -15.04 5.88
CA GLY A 46 -9.56 -15.75 7.08
C GLY A 46 -8.68 -15.46 8.32
N ILE A 47 -7.92 -14.35 8.30
CA ILE A 47 -7.13 -13.91 9.44
C ILE A 47 -8.09 -13.44 10.54
N PRO A 48 -7.98 -13.95 11.78
CA PRO A 48 -8.76 -13.44 12.90
C PRO A 48 -8.56 -11.93 13.06
N LEU A 49 -9.65 -11.16 13.23
CA LEU A 49 -9.58 -9.70 13.21
C LEU A 49 -8.71 -9.14 14.34
N GLU A 50 -8.69 -9.81 15.49
CA GLU A 50 -7.84 -9.53 16.64
C GLU A 50 -6.34 -9.78 16.39
N LYS A 51 -6.00 -10.49 15.29
CA LYS A 51 -4.62 -10.69 14.84
C LYS A 51 -4.21 -9.78 13.70
N LEU A 52 -5.11 -8.92 13.20
CA LEU A 52 -4.84 -7.99 12.11
C LEU A 52 -4.74 -6.55 12.63
N ALA A 53 -3.56 -5.95 12.47
CA ALA A 53 -3.32 -4.56 12.84
C ALA A 53 -3.02 -3.69 11.61
N ILE A 54 -3.64 -2.51 11.56
CA ILE A 54 -3.39 -1.50 10.53
C ILE A 54 -2.55 -0.37 11.11
N VAL A 55 -1.48 -0.01 10.42
CA VAL A 55 -0.65 1.15 10.76
C VAL A 55 -0.66 2.12 9.59
N SER A 56 -0.89 3.40 9.86
CA SER A 56 -1.02 4.43 8.83
C SER A 56 -0.24 5.68 9.21
N GLY A 57 0.32 6.37 8.23
CA GLY A 57 0.99 7.66 8.43
C GLY A 57 0.04 8.83 8.20
N ILE A 58 0.59 10.02 7.96
CA ILE A 58 -0.21 11.25 7.76
C ILE A 58 -0.38 11.50 6.26
N CYS A 59 -1.57 11.23 5.73
CA CYS A 59 -2.00 11.59 4.38
C CYS A 59 -3.51 11.33 4.20
N CYS A 60 -4.09 11.63 3.03
CA CYS A 60 -5.47 11.25 2.71
C CYS A 60 -5.71 9.76 2.92
N THR A 61 -4.81 8.93 2.41
CA THR A 61 -4.82 7.47 2.57
C THR A 61 -4.66 7.05 4.02
N GLY A 62 -3.90 7.79 4.83
CA GLY A 62 -3.66 7.47 6.23
C GLY A 62 -4.92 7.47 7.09
N ARG A 63 -5.96 8.22 6.66
CA ARG A 63 -7.27 8.22 7.31
C ARG A 63 -7.98 6.86 7.30
N VAL A 64 -7.52 5.90 6.49
CA VAL A 64 -8.04 4.52 6.45
C VAL A 64 -8.07 3.88 7.85
N ALA A 65 -7.06 4.10 8.69
CA ALA A 65 -7.07 3.61 10.08
C ALA A 65 -8.25 4.14 10.90
N GLY A 66 -8.79 5.31 10.55
CA GLY A 66 -9.97 5.87 11.19
C GLY A 66 -11.27 5.16 10.83
N TYR A 67 -11.35 4.52 9.66
CA TYR A 67 -12.58 3.97 9.07
C TYR A 67 -12.65 2.45 9.05
N LEU A 68 -11.53 1.74 9.18
CA LEU A 68 -11.54 0.28 9.32
C LEU A 68 -11.85 -0.13 10.76
N LYS A 69 -12.73 -1.12 10.93
CA LYS A 69 -13.09 -1.74 12.22
C LYS A 69 -12.06 -2.81 12.61
N LEU A 70 -10.82 -2.38 12.76
CA LEU A 70 -9.66 -3.18 13.17
C LEU A 70 -8.89 -2.44 14.26
N ASP A 71 -7.93 -3.13 14.89
CA ASP A 71 -6.91 -2.46 15.67
C ASP A 71 -6.05 -1.60 14.74
N SER A 72 -6.11 -0.28 14.94
CA SER A 72 -5.59 0.66 13.98
C SER A 72 -4.81 1.80 14.64
N PHE A 73 -3.63 2.08 14.11
CA PHE A 73 -2.71 3.10 14.59
C PHE A 73 -2.50 4.14 13.49
N HIS A 74 -2.86 5.39 13.77
CA HIS A 74 -2.59 6.54 12.92
C HIS A 74 -1.45 7.34 13.54
N VAL A 75 -0.24 7.16 12.99
CA VAL A 75 1.01 7.61 13.60
C VAL A 75 1.57 8.84 12.87
N THR A 76 2.76 9.26 13.25
CA THR A 76 3.42 10.44 12.67
C THR A 76 3.84 10.23 11.22
N HIS A 77 3.95 11.34 10.48
CA HIS A 77 4.24 11.34 9.05
C HIS A 77 5.58 10.64 8.75
N GLY A 78 5.56 9.68 7.82
CA GLY A 78 6.72 8.87 7.45
C GLY A 78 7.18 7.89 8.53
N ARG A 79 6.40 7.66 9.58
CA ARG A 79 6.71 6.68 10.64
C ARG A 79 5.79 5.46 10.74
N PRO A 80 4.89 5.12 9.79
CA PRO A 80 4.11 3.90 9.94
C PRO A 80 4.96 2.62 9.81
N ILE A 81 5.98 2.60 8.95
CA ILE A 81 6.89 1.44 8.81
C ILE A 81 7.68 1.14 10.10
N PRO A 82 8.37 2.10 10.75
CA PRO A 82 9.08 1.81 11.98
C PRO A 82 8.13 1.42 13.13
N PHE A 83 6.93 2.03 13.20
CA PHE A 83 5.93 1.63 14.19
C PHE A 83 5.44 0.20 13.93
N ALA A 84 5.10 -0.14 12.69
CA ALA A 84 4.70 -1.49 12.28
C ALA A 84 5.81 -2.52 12.53
N THR A 85 7.07 -2.14 12.31
CA THR A 85 8.22 -2.98 12.65
C THR A 85 8.23 -3.28 14.14
N GLY A 86 8.11 -2.27 15.00
CA GLY A 86 8.04 -2.46 16.45
C GLY A 86 6.88 -3.36 16.87
N LEU A 87 5.69 -3.14 16.29
CA LEU A 87 4.49 -3.94 16.56
C LEU A 87 4.70 -5.42 16.20
N LYS A 88 5.24 -5.69 15.01
CA LYS A 88 5.51 -7.05 14.54
C LYS A 88 6.58 -7.76 15.37
N LEU A 89 7.63 -7.04 15.77
CA LEU A 89 8.69 -7.60 16.61
C LEU A 89 8.17 -7.89 18.03
N ALA A 90 7.30 -7.03 18.57
CA ALA A 90 6.71 -7.22 19.90
C ALA A 90 5.70 -8.38 19.94
N ASN A 91 4.91 -8.58 18.87
CA ASN A 91 4.00 -9.70 18.74
C ASN A 91 4.08 -10.33 17.34
N PRO A 92 4.92 -11.36 17.17
CA PRO A 92 5.16 -12.01 15.87
C PRO A 92 3.93 -12.70 15.26
N GLU A 93 2.90 -13.00 16.07
CA GLU A 93 1.66 -13.62 15.59
C GLU A 93 0.74 -12.64 14.85
N LEU A 94 0.98 -11.33 14.95
CA LEU A 94 0.15 -10.33 14.27
C LEU A 94 0.45 -10.29 12.77
N THR A 95 -0.59 -10.22 11.96
CA THR A 95 -0.50 -9.70 10.60
C THR A 95 -0.54 -8.18 10.68
N VAL A 96 0.56 -7.53 10.31
CA VAL A 96 0.68 -6.07 10.36
C VAL A 96 0.71 -5.50 8.96
N VAL A 97 -0.25 -4.62 8.67
CA VAL A 97 -0.39 -3.96 7.36
C VAL A 97 -0.18 -2.46 7.52
N VAL A 98 0.80 -1.92 6.81
CA VAL A 98 0.99 -0.49 6.63
C VAL A 98 0.14 -0.02 5.46
N TYR A 99 -0.71 0.98 5.67
CA TYR A 99 -1.60 1.53 4.64
C TYR A 99 -1.43 3.05 4.58
N SER A 100 -0.77 3.57 3.54
CA SER A 100 -0.40 4.99 3.49
C SER A 100 -0.17 5.49 2.04
N GLY A 101 0.19 6.76 1.89
CA GLY A 101 0.43 7.41 0.59
C GLY A 101 1.91 7.41 0.16
N ASP A 102 2.14 7.65 -1.13
CA ASP A 102 3.46 7.84 -1.76
C ASP A 102 4.36 8.82 -1.01
N GLY A 103 3.89 10.04 -0.74
CA GLY A 103 4.69 11.04 -0.05
C GLY A 103 5.04 10.70 1.41
N ASP A 104 4.21 9.89 2.07
CA ASP A 104 4.46 9.42 3.43
C ASP A 104 5.48 8.28 3.45
N ILE A 105 5.34 7.31 2.53
CA ILE A 105 6.16 6.09 2.49
C ILE A 105 7.50 6.31 1.78
N ALA A 106 7.50 7.00 0.64
CA ALA A 106 8.67 7.10 -0.22
C ALA A 106 9.48 8.39 -0.02
N ALA A 107 8.90 9.47 0.52
CA ALA A 107 9.64 10.70 0.80
C ALA A 107 10.24 10.68 2.22
N ILE A 108 9.57 11.30 3.20
CA ILE A 108 10.01 11.35 4.60
C ILE A 108 10.12 9.95 5.23
N GLY A 109 9.37 8.97 4.72
CA GLY A 109 9.43 7.56 5.10
C GLY A 109 10.47 6.72 4.35
N GLY A 110 11.11 7.25 3.31
CA GLY A 110 11.89 6.47 2.34
C GLY A 110 13.03 5.67 2.97
N ASN A 111 13.76 6.24 3.94
CA ASN A 111 14.82 5.52 4.64
C ASN A 111 14.29 4.31 5.45
N HIS A 112 13.06 4.39 5.97
CA HIS A 112 12.45 3.27 6.68
C HIS A 112 11.97 2.19 5.71
N LEU A 113 11.46 2.58 4.55
CA LEU A 113 11.06 1.67 3.48
C LEU A 113 12.23 0.78 3.04
N ILE A 114 13.36 1.40 2.66
CA ILE A 114 14.54 0.65 2.19
C ILE A 114 15.09 -0.29 3.26
N ASN A 115 15.08 0.13 4.54
CA ASN A 115 15.61 -0.69 5.63
C ASN A 115 14.65 -1.81 6.05
N ALA A 116 13.34 -1.61 5.95
CA ALA A 116 12.36 -2.67 6.21
C ALA A 116 12.45 -3.77 5.13
N ALA A 117 12.56 -3.39 3.86
CA ALA A 117 12.80 -4.30 2.75
C ALA A 117 14.12 -5.07 2.93
N ARG A 118 15.22 -4.37 3.19
CA ARG A 118 16.54 -4.99 3.45
C ARG A 118 16.51 -6.01 4.57
N ARG A 119 15.86 -5.67 5.69
CA ARG A 119 15.74 -6.54 6.87
C ARG A 119 14.77 -7.71 6.66
N ASN A 120 13.93 -7.68 5.62
CA ASN A 120 12.81 -8.60 5.47
C ASN A 120 11.87 -8.62 6.68
N VAL A 121 11.51 -7.44 7.20
CA VAL A 121 10.55 -7.39 8.31
C VAL A 121 9.21 -7.91 7.79
N ASP A 122 8.60 -8.87 8.50
CA ASP A 122 7.35 -9.53 8.14
C ASP A 122 6.13 -8.60 8.28
N ILE A 123 6.04 -7.62 7.38
CA ILE A 123 4.98 -6.62 7.28
C ILE A 123 4.59 -6.42 5.81
N THR A 124 3.33 -6.08 5.58
CA THR A 124 2.83 -5.71 4.25
C THR A 124 2.64 -4.19 4.15
N VAL A 125 3.25 -3.55 3.17
CA VAL A 125 3.07 -2.13 2.86
C VAL A 125 2.17 -1.99 1.63
N ILE A 126 0.99 -1.42 1.81
CA ILE A 126 0.07 -1.01 0.76
C ILE A 126 0.19 0.51 0.62
N MET A 127 0.84 0.94 -0.46
CA MET A 127 1.09 2.35 -0.73
C MET A 127 0.22 2.81 -1.88
N LEU A 128 -0.63 3.80 -1.63
CA LEU A 128 -1.39 4.46 -2.69
C LEU A 128 -0.56 5.58 -3.31
N ASN A 129 -0.28 5.45 -4.60
CA ASN A 129 0.39 6.46 -5.40
C ASN A 129 -0.65 7.31 -6.12
N ASN A 130 -0.72 8.59 -5.78
CA ASN A 130 -1.59 9.55 -6.45
C ASN A 130 -0.81 10.76 -6.99
N PHE A 131 0.54 10.65 -6.98
CA PHE A 131 1.48 11.58 -7.59
C PHE A 131 1.50 13.00 -7.00
N THR A 132 0.91 13.22 -5.82
CA THR A 132 0.86 14.54 -5.19
C THR A 132 0.57 14.48 -3.70
N TYR A 133 1.07 15.44 -2.92
CA TYR A 133 0.68 15.61 -1.52
C TYR A 133 -0.72 16.24 -1.43
N ALA A 134 -1.75 15.45 -1.71
CA ALA A 134 -3.11 15.94 -1.87
C ALA A 134 -3.67 16.60 -0.60
N MET A 135 -3.42 16.01 0.57
CA MET A 135 -3.95 16.50 1.85
C MET A 135 -3.42 17.90 2.21
N THR A 136 -2.20 18.21 1.83
CA THR A 136 -1.51 19.48 2.17
C THR A 136 -1.63 20.52 1.06
N GLY A 137 -2.41 20.27 0.02
CA GLY A 137 -2.72 21.24 -1.03
C GLY A 137 -2.15 20.91 -2.42
N GLY A 138 -1.33 19.85 -2.54
CA GLY A 138 -0.86 19.31 -3.82
C GLY A 138 0.58 19.63 -4.15
N GLN A 139 1.49 19.45 -3.20
CA GLN A 139 2.93 19.59 -3.41
C GLN A 139 3.49 18.37 -4.17
N VAL A 140 4.63 18.55 -4.83
CA VAL A 140 5.32 17.49 -5.57
C VAL A 140 5.71 16.34 -4.65
N THR A 141 5.43 15.09 -5.05
CA THR A 141 5.89 13.87 -4.37
C THR A 141 7.08 13.27 -5.12
N PRO A 142 7.83 12.35 -4.50
CA PRO A 142 8.97 11.68 -5.17
C PRO A 142 8.58 10.75 -6.32
N THR A 143 7.28 10.48 -6.48
CA THR A 143 6.72 9.65 -7.55
C THR A 143 6.01 10.48 -8.61
N ALA A 144 5.94 11.81 -8.44
CA ALA A 144 5.28 12.71 -9.38
C ALA A 144 5.94 12.60 -10.76
N PRO A 145 5.18 12.29 -11.82
CA PRO A 145 5.75 12.14 -13.15
C PRO A 145 6.43 13.43 -13.64
N TYR A 146 7.39 13.26 -14.54
CA TYR A 146 8.09 14.35 -15.21
C TYR A 146 7.09 15.31 -15.88
N GLU A 147 7.40 16.60 -15.81
CA GLU A 147 6.59 17.74 -16.25
C GLU A 147 5.20 17.88 -15.58
N SER A 148 4.85 17.04 -14.60
CA SER A 148 3.57 17.17 -13.90
C SER A 148 3.48 18.45 -13.09
N ILE A 149 2.35 19.14 -13.19
CA ILE A 149 2.05 20.39 -12.49
C ILE A 149 1.61 20.10 -11.06
N ASN A 150 2.39 20.59 -10.09
CA ASN A 150 2.08 20.57 -8.66
C ASN A 150 2.19 21.99 -8.08
N THR A 151 1.67 22.23 -6.88
CA THR A 151 1.70 23.58 -6.26
C THR A 151 3.12 24.12 -6.03
N THR A 152 4.07 23.25 -5.70
CA THR A 152 5.49 23.59 -5.54
C THR A 152 6.31 23.38 -6.81
N ALA A 153 5.68 22.89 -7.87
CA ALA A 153 6.26 22.75 -9.21
C ALA A 153 5.26 23.29 -10.25
N PRO A 154 4.95 24.60 -10.22
CA PRO A 154 3.90 25.19 -11.06
C PRO A 154 4.26 25.21 -12.55
N TYR A 155 5.53 24.99 -12.89
CA TYR A 155 6.06 24.91 -14.25
C TYR A 155 6.49 23.49 -14.64
N GLY A 156 6.01 22.47 -13.90
CA GLY A 156 6.34 21.07 -14.12
C GLY A 156 7.40 20.55 -13.17
N ALA A 157 7.24 19.30 -12.75
CA ALA A 157 8.26 18.56 -12.01
C ALA A 157 9.43 18.22 -12.94
N TYR A 158 10.65 18.52 -12.51
CA TYR A 158 11.87 18.29 -13.29
C TYR A 158 12.73 17.15 -12.74
N GLU A 159 12.36 16.59 -11.60
CA GLU A 159 13.06 15.47 -10.98
C GLU A 159 12.55 14.15 -11.58
N LYS A 160 13.47 13.17 -11.71
CA LYS A 160 13.09 11.83 -12.14
C LYS A 160 12.27 11.15 -11.03
N PRO A 161 11.06 10.63 -11.32
CA PRO A 161 10.28 9.94 -10.31
C PRO A 161 10.94 8.62 -9.89
N PHE A 162 10.70 8.22 -8.64
CA PHE A 162 11.11 6.91 -8.18
C PHE A 162 10.31 5.80 -8.85
N ASN A 163 11.02 4.83 -9.41
CA ASN A 163 10.49 3.49 -9.66
C ASN A 163 10.50 2.69 -8.34
N LEU A 164 9.41 2.81 -7.56
CA LEU A 164 9.32 2.16 -6.25
C LEU A 164 9.34 0.63 -6.30
N PRO A 165 8.66 -0.05 -7.25
CA PRO A 165 8.79 -1.49 -7.41
C PRO A 165 10.25 -1.94 -7.57
N HIS A 166 11.02 -1.22 -8.40
CA HIS A 166 12.45 -1.48 -8.55
C HIS A 166 13.21 -1.23 -7.25
N LEU A 167 13.01 -0.08 -6.61
CA LEU A 167 13.70 0.29 -5.38
C LEU A 167 13.55 -0.78 -4.28
N VAL A 168 12.31 -1.22 -4.02
CA VAL A 168 12.06 -2.19 -2.95
C VAL A 168 12.50 -3.60 -3.33
N ALA A 169 12.40 -3.98 -4.62
CA ALA A 169 12.93 -5.24 -5.12
C ALA A 169 14.46 -5.30 -4.97
N SER A 170 15.17 -4.24 -5.37
CA SER A 170 16.63 -4.11 -5.20
C SER A 170 17.04 -4.09 -3.73
N CYS A 171 16.19 -3.59 -2.82
CA CYS A 171 16.42 -3.68 -1.38
C CYS A 171 16.15 -5.08 -0.80
N GLY A 172 15.52 -5.99 -1.54
CA GLY A 172 15.27 -7.37 -1.12
C GLY A 172 13.83 -7.67 -0.66
N ALA A 173 12.84 -6.88 -1.02
CA ALA A 173 11.44 -7.23 -0.79
C ALA A 173 11.11 -8.63 -1.38
N VAL A 174 10.36 -9.45 -0.64
CA VAL A 174 10.02 -10.82 -1.06
C VAL A 174 8.76 -10.89 -1.93
N TYR A 175 7.93 -9.86 -1.84
CA TYR A 175 6.73 -9.71 -2.65
C TYR A 175 6.61 -8.27 -3.11
N VAL A 176 6.50 -8.07 -4.43
CA VAL A 176 6.32 -6.74 -5.03
C VAL A 176 5.24 -6.83 -6.10
N ALA A 177 4.20 -6.01 -5.97
CA ALA A 177 3.15 -5.90 -6.96
C ALA A 177 2.75 -4.43 -7.20
N ARG A 178 2.29 -4.14 -8.42
CA ARG A 178 1.65 -2.87 -8.76
C ARG A 178 0.32 -3.14 -9.44
N TRP A 179 -0.71 -2.41 -9.00
CA TRP A 179 -2.02 -2.39 -9.65
C TRP A 179 -2.57 -0.96 -9.65
N THR A 180 -3.56 -0.69 -10.51
CA THR A 180 -4.30 0.58 -10.45
C THR A 180 -5.62 0.39 -9.71
N ALA A 181 -6.24 1.50 -9.28
CA ALA A 181 -7.56 1.48 -8.64
C ALA A 181 -8.68 0.91 -9.54
N TYR A 182 -8.44 0.77 -10.85
CA TYR A 182 -9.35 0.08 -11.78
C TYR A 182 -9.32 -1.45 -11.60
N HIS A 183 -8.15 -2.04 -11.28
CA HIS A 183 -7.93 -3.49 -11.24
C HIS A 183 -8.37 -4.13 -9.91
N VAL A 184 -9.62 -3.92 -9.51
CA VAL A 184 -10.13 -4.29 -8.17
C VAL A 184 -9.99 -5.78 -7.84
N VAL A 185 -10.16 -6.66 -8.83
CA VAL A 185 -10.06 -8.12 -8.62
C VAL A 185 -8.60 -8.51 -8.38
N GLN A 186 -7.69 -8.03 -9.21
CA GLN A 186 -6.27 -8.31 -9.14
C GLN A 186 -5.65 -7.68 -7.90
N LEU A 187 -6.00 -6.44 -7.59
CA LEU A 187 -5.57 -5.76 -6.37
C LEU A 187 -6.02 -6.53 -5.11
N THR A 188 -7.27 -7.00 -5.08
CA THR A 188 -7.75 -7.83 -3.96
C THR A 188 -6.94 -9.13 -3.83
N LYS A 189 -6.62 -9.79 -4.95
CA LYS A 189 -5.77 -11.01 -4.94
C LYS A 189 -4.37 -10.71 -4.43
N ALA A 190 -3.75 -9.62 -4.89
CA ALA A 190 -2.42 -9.23 -4.45
C ALA A 190 -2.37 -8.91 -2.95
N MET A 191 -3.40 -8.23 -2.41
CA MET A 191 -3.51 -8.01 -0.96
C MET A 191 -3.64 -9.32 -0.18
N VAL A 192 -4.36 -10.31 -0.70
CA VAL A 192 -4.46 -11.65 -0.09
C VAL A 192 -3.10 -12.36 -0.10
N GLU A 193 -2.41 -12.35 -1.24
CA GLU A 193 -1.09 -12.97 -1.39
C GLU A 193 -0.07 -12.31 -0.44
N ALA A 194 0.01 -10.98 -0.43
CA ALA A 194 0.97 -10.23 0.39
C ALA A 194 0.75 -10.43 1.90
N MET A 195 -0.49 -10.46 2.38
CA MET A 195 -0.79 -10.69 3.81
C MET A 195 -0.49 -12.11 4.27
N ASN A 196 -0.47 -13.08 3.35
CA ASN A 196 -0.09 -14.47 3.64
C ASN A 196 1.40 -14.75 3.40
N LYS A 197 2.14 -13.79 2.83
CA LYS A 197 3.56 -13.92 2.56
C LYS A 197 4.35 -13.63 3.83
N LYS A 198 5.31 -14.48 4.16
CA LYS A 198 6.26 -14.24 5.23
C LYS A 198 7.40 -13.34 4.74
N GLY A 199 7.57 -12.18 5.37
CA GLY A 199 8.61 -11.20 5.03
C GLY A 199 8.05 -9.88 4.54
N PHE A 200 8.94 -9.03 4.00
CA PHE A 200 8.56 -7.69 3.58
C PHE A 200 7.84 -7.71 2.22
N SER A 201 6.56 -7.36 2.23
CA SER A 201 5.70 -7.29 1.06
C SER A 201 5.34 -5.85 0.71
N PHE A 202 5.38 -5.49 -0.57
CA PHE A 202 5.05 -4.15 -1.06
C PHE A 202 4.03 -4.21 -2.19
N ILE A 203 2.94 -3.46 -2.05
CA ILE A 203 1.93 -3.26 -3.09
C ILE A 203 1.83 -1.76 -3.36
N GLU A 204 2.17 -1.37 -4.58
CA GLU A 204 1.87 -0.04 -5.10
C GLU A 204 0.49 -0.03 -5.75
N VAL A 205 -0.34 0.93 -5.34
CA VAL A 205 -1.68 1.13 -5.91
C VAL A 205 -1.76 2.50 -6.56
N ILE A 206 -1.75 2.54 -7.89
CA ILE A 206 -1.92 3.80 -8.62
C ILE A 206 -3.39 4.23 -8.53
N SER A 207 -3.63 5.44 -8.02
CA SER A 207 -4.96 5.88 -7.59
C SER A 207 -5.27 7.29 -8.09
N PRO A 208 -6.50 7.54 -8.59
CA PRO A 208 -6.87 8.87 -9.06
C PRO A 208 -6.98 9.85 -7.88
N CYS A 209 -6.43 11.06 -8.06
CA CYS A 209 -6.67 12.21 -7.20
C CYS A 209 -7.36 13.34 -7.99
N PRO A 210 -8.71 13.30 -8.11
CA PRO A 210 -9.45 14.22 -8.98
C PRO A 210 -9.32 15.68 -8.57
N THR A 211 -9.39 15.97 -7.27
CA THR A 211 -9.43 17.34 -6.74
C THR A 211 -8.11 18.09 -6.91
N ILE A 212 -6.98 17.39 -6.80
CA ILE A 212 -5.65 18.02 -6.75
C ILE A 212 -4.82 17.70 -8.00
N PHE A 213 -4.49 16.43 -8.24
CA PHE A 213 -3.56 16.03 -9.30
C PHE A 213 -4.20 16.15 -10.68
N LEU A 214 -5.35 15.51 -10.90
CA LEU A 214 -6.00 15.49 -12.21
C LEU A 214 -6.42 16.89 -12.65
N ARG A 215 -7.03 17.67 -11.75
CA ARG A 215 -7.45 19.05 -12.01
C ARG A 215 -6.29 19.94 -12.45
N ARG A 216 -5.12 19.85 -11.80
CA ARG A 216 -3.95 20.69 -12.13
C ARG A 216 -3.31 20.31 -13.45
N ASN A 217 -3.29 19.02 -13.75
CA ASN A 217 -2.69 18.48 -14.97
C ASN A 217 -3.69 18.39 -16.15
N ARG A 218 -4.91 18.89 -15.97
CA ARG A 218 -5.98 18.88 -17.00
C ARG A 218 -6.27 17.47 -17.56
N LEU A 219 -6.24 16.48 -16.67
CA LEU A 219 -6.31 15.05 -17.02
C LEU A 219 -7.74 14.50 -17.11
N GLY A 220 -8.75 15.35 -16.94
CA GLY A 220 -10.16 14.96 -16.88
C GLY A 220 -10.63 14.64 -15.46
N ASP A 221 -11.78 13.97 -15.36
CA ASP A 221 -12.38 13.56 -14.10
C ASP A 221 -11.93 12.14 -13.67
N ALA A 222 -12.45 11.68 -12.54
CA ALA A 222 -12.12 10.35 -12.03
C ALA A 222 -12.53 9.20 -12.97
N ILE A 223 -13.60 9.36 -13.77
CA ILE A 223 -14.06 8.33 -14.70
C ILE A 223 -13.12 8.27 -15.89
N ALA A 224 -12.74 9.42 -16.45
CA ALA A 224 -11.74 9.52 -17.50
C ALA A 224 -10.42 8.88 -17.07
N GLU A 225 -9.98 9.13 -15.84
CA GLU A 225 -8.75 8.53 -15.30
C GLU A 225 -8.85 7.00 -15.15
N LEU A 226 -9.99 6.47 -14.70
CA LEU A 226 -10.19 5.02 -14.64
C LEU A 226 -10.22 4.37 -16.03
N LYS A 227 -10.77 5.06 -17.04
CA LYS A 227 -10.72 4.60 -18.44
C LYS A 227 -9.28 4.60 -18.96
N PHE A 228 -8.52 5.65 -18.67
CA PHE A 228 -7.08 5.70 -18.97
C PHE A 228 -6.34 4.51 -18.35
N TYR A 229 -6.56 4.22 -17.06
CA TYR A 229 -5.98 3.03 -16.44
C TYR A 229 -6.40 1.71 -17.10
N LYS A 230 -7.65 1.59 -17.54
CA LYS A 230 -8.13 0.40 -18.24
C LYS A 230 -7.44 0.22 -19.60
N GLU A 231 -7.31 1.30 -20.35
CA GLU A 231 -6.84 1.29 -21.74
C GLU A 231 -5.32 1.15 -21.85
N HIS A 232 -4.58 1.73 -20.90
CA HIS A 232 -3.12 1.78 -20.94
C HIS A 232 -2.44 0.77 -20.02
N SER A 233 -3.16 0.07 -19.14
CA SER A 233 -2.51 -0.95 -18.29
C SER A 233 -2.25 -2.25 -19.04
N VAL A 234 -0.99 -2.69 -19.01
CA VAL A 234 -0.56 -3.98 -19.56
C VAL A 234 -0.15 -4.91 -18.42
N ILE A 235 -0.83 -6.05 -18.31
CA ILE A 235 -0.54 -7.03 -17.26
C ILE A 235 0.70 -7.85 -17.67
N LYS A 236 1.83 -7.62 -17.00
CA LYS A 236 3.09 -8.38 -17.20
C LYS A 236 3.60 -8.88 -15.84
N HIS A 237 3.16 -10.06 -15.43
CA HIS A 237 3.69 -10.72 -14.24
C HIS A 237 5.18 -11.09 -14.46
N GLY A 238 6.02 -10.93 -13.44
CA GLY A 238 7.44 -11.22 -13.50
C GLY A 238 8.25 -10.29 -14.42
N ALA A 239 7.68 -9.15 -14.85
CA ALA A 239 8.42 -8.13 -15.58
C ALA A 239 9.66 -7.66 -14.79
N ASP A 240 10.74 -7.33 -15.49
CA ASP A 240 11.91 -6.71 -14.87
C ASP A 240 11.49 -5.41 -14.21
N THR A 241 11.66 -5.33 -12.89
CA THR A 241 11.27 -4.14 -12.13
C THR A 241 11.95 -2.87 -12.60
N SER A 242 13.15 -2.94 -13.21
CA SER A 242 13.83 -1.76 -13.75
C SER A 242 13.06 -1.11 -14.91
N GLU A 243 12.23 -1.88 -15.61
CA GLU A 243 11.46 -1.44 -16.79
C GLU A 243 10.03 -0.98 -16.45
N VAL A 244 9.56 -1.17 -15.21
CA VAL A 244 8.20 -0.78 -14.80
C VAL A 244 8.09 0.66 -14.30
N GLY A 245 8.98 1.56 -14.72
CA GLY A 245 8.96 2.97 -14.35
C GLY A 245 7.63 3.66 -14.72
N TRP A 246 7.28 4.73 -14.02
CA TRP A 246 6.17 5.62 -14.41
C TRP A 246 6.72 7.03 -14.47
N ASP A 247 7.35 7.35 -15.59
CA ASP A 247 8.12 8.58 -15.74
C ASP A 247 7.27 9.73 -16.29
N GLU A 248 6.22 9.43 -17.06
CA GLU A 248 5.40 10.44 -17.75
C GLU A 248 4.01 10.58 -17.13
N THR A 249 3.38 11.75 -17.31
CA THR A 249 2.02 11.96 -16.79
C THR A 249 0.97 11.09 -17.51
N ARG A 250 1.22 10.78 -18.80
CA ARG A 250 0.35 9.96 -19.66
C ARG A 250 1.20 8.94 -20.45
N PRO A 251 1.74 7.91 -19.79
CA PRO A 251 2.53 6.89 -20.49
C PRO A 251 1.64 6.08 -21.43
N ASP A 252 2.21 5.63 -22.54
CA ASP A 252 1.54 4.72 -23.49
C ASP A 252 1.20 3.38 -22.85
N GLU A 253 2.12 2.82 -22.05
CA GLU A 253 1.93 1.59 -21.29
C GLU A 253 2.16 1.79 -19.80
N ILE A 254 1.23 1.29 -18.99
CA ILE A 254 1.36 1.14 -17.55
C ILE A 254 1.56 -0.34 -17.25
N ILE A 255 2.79 -0.75 -16.94
CA ILE A 255 3.03 -2.13 -16.56
C ILE A 255 2.48 -2.39 -15.15
N VAL A 256 1.52 -3.31 -15.05
CA VAL A 256 0.93 -3.78 -13.79
C VAL A 256 1.12 -5.28 -13.64
N GLY A 257 1.15 -5.76 -12.40
CA GLY A 257 1.37 -7.18 -12.14
C GLY A 257 1.97 -7.45 -10.77
N LYS A 258 2.26 -8.73 -10.58
CA LYS A 258 3.15 -9.21 -9.52
C LYS A 258 4.53 -9.38 -10.14
N PHE A 259 5.51 -8.62 -9.66
CA PHE A 259 6.85 -8.58 -10.24
C PHE A 259 7.84 -9.46 -9.47
N VAL A 260 7.71 -9.50 -8.15
CA VAL A 260 8.56 -10.31 -7.27
C VAL A 260 7.67 -11.20 -6.41
N ASP A 261 8.03 -12.48 -6.33
CA ASP A 261 7.45 -13.46 -5.42
C ASP A 261 8.49 -14.55 -5.13
N VAL A 262 9.25 -14.36 -4.05
CA VAL A 262 10.37 -15.24 -3.67
C VAL A 262 10.28 -15.59 -2.19
N GLU A 263 10.88 -16.70 -1.79
CA GLU A 263 10.95 -17.09 -0.37
C GLU A 263 12.33 -16.80 0.20
N ARG A 264 12.39 -16.17 1.37
CA ARG A 264 13.60 -16.07 2.19
C ARG A 264 13.25 -15.85 3.66
N PRO A 265 14.13 -16.21 4.61
CA PRO A 265 13.88 -15.99 6.03
C PRO A 265 13.53 -14.52 6.33
N ASP A 266 12.49 -14.32 7.14
CA ASP A 266 12.18 -12.99 7.67
C ASP A 266 13.20 -12.56 8.73
N PHE A 267 13.06 -11.33 9.21
CA PHE A 267 13.98 -10.78 10.21
C PHE A 267 14.06 -11.63 11.49
N ILE A 268 12.93 -12.13 12.00
CA ILE A 268 12.87 -12.90 13.26
C ILE A 268 13.50 -14.28 13.06
N GLU A 269 13.21 -14.95 11.96
CA GLU A 269 13.78 -16.25 11.61
C GLU A 269 15.29 -16.15 11.39
N ALA A 270 15.76 -15.13 10.67
CA ALA A 270 17.18 -14.88 10.48
C ALA A 270 17.90 -14.64 11.83
N MET A 271 17.31 -13.83 12.71
CA MET A 271 17.82 -13.58 14.06
C MET A 271 17.86 -14.87 14.90
N ASN A 272 16.75 -15.60 14.97
CA ASN A 272 16.63 -16.85 15.73
C ASN A 272 17.65 -17.89 15.25
N THR A 273 17.76 -18.07 13.93
CA THR A 273 18.72 -19.00 13.33
C THR A 273 20.16 -18.61 13.65
N HIS A 274 20.50 -17.32 13.60
CA HIS A 274 21.83 -16.84 13.93
C HIS A 274 22.17 -17.05 15.41
N LEU A 275 21.26 -16.67 16.31
CA LEU A 275 21.49 -16.74 17.74
C LEU A 275 21.52 -18.18 18.26
N SER A 276 20.66 -19.07 17.74
CA SER A 276 20.76 -20.51 18.05
C SER A 276 22.12 -21.10 17.67
N LYS A 277 22.68 -20.73 16.51
CA LYS A 277 24.02 -21.20 16.10
C LYS A 277 25.13 -20.67 17.01
N ARG A 278 24.98 -19.47 17.58
CA ARG A 278 26.02 -18.83 18.42
C ARG A 278 25.94 -19.21 19.88
N LEU A 279 24.74 -19.44 20.40
CA LEU A 279 24.48 -19.59 21.83
C LEU A 279 24.04 -21.02 22.21
N GLY A 280 23.70 -21.86 21.23
CA GLY A 280 23.21 -23.22 21.46
C GLY A 280 21.99 -23.23 22.39
N ASP A 281 22.02 -24.11 23.39
CA ASP A 281 20.93 -24.32 24.35
C ASP A 281 20.65 -23.11 25.25
N LYS A 282 21.53 -22.10 25.27
CA LYS A 282 21.31 -20.86 26.05
C LYS A 282 20.30 -19.92 25.40
N TYR A 283 19.96 -20.12 24.12
CA TYR A 283 19.05 -19.24 23.39
C TYR A 283 17.64 -19.81 23.30
N VAL A 284 16.66 -19.01 23.73
CA VAL A 284 15.24 -19.28 23.55
C VAL A 284 14.75 -18.55 22.31
N TRP A 285 14.10 -19.27 21.40
CA TRP A 285 13.57 -18.69 20.17
C TRP A 285 12.54 -17.59 20.47
N TRP A 286 12.77 -16.40 19.93
CA TRP A 286 11.82 -15.31 20.00
C TRP A 286 10.60 -15.59 19.10
N GLY A 287 9.40 -15.33 19.62
CA GLY A 287 8.15 -15.51 18.87
C GLY A 287 7.63 -16.95 18.79
N LYS A 288 8.30 -17.91 19.42
CA LYS A 288 7.77 -19.27 19.64
C LYS A 288 7.01 -19.25 20.96
N LYS A 289 5.68 -19.35 20.93
CA LYS A 289 4.87 -19.73 22.10
C LYS A 289 4.62 -21.23 22.06
#